data_AF-A0A2E1X9F1-F1
#
_entry.id   AF-A0A2E1X9F1-F1
#
_cell.length_a   1.000
_cell.length_b   1.000
_cell.length_c   1.000
_cell.angle_alpha   90.00
_cell.angle_beta   90.00
_cell.angle_gamma   90.00
#
_symmetry.space_group_name_H-M   'P 1'
#
loop_
_entity.id
_entity.type
_entity.pdbx_description
1 polymer ?
#
loop_
_entity_poly.entity_id
_entity_poly.type
_entity_poly.pdbx_seq_one_letter_code
_entity_poly.pdbx_strand_id
1 'polypeptide(L)'
;MTQAAELIHEHNDNTREFVSFRIGDQEYCVDIMSVREIRGWTPATAVPHAPHYVRGVINLRGAVLPIVDLASRLGLEPPKPTQRHVIIVTQVGEQIVGLLVDAVSDILSITDQKLQPTPDVASETAKAFVKGLLTVDDRMIRYIALESILPARETSSMNI
;
A
#
# COMPACT_ATOMS: atom_id res chain seq x y z
N MET A 1 -1.32 -54.99 -13.41
CA MET A 1 -2.53 -54.59 -12.67
C MET A 1 -2.07 -53.92 -11.37
N THR A 2 -1.30 -52.84 -11.45
CA THR A 2 -1.70 -51.42 -11.50
C THR A 2 -1.35 -50.79 -10.17
N GLN A 3 -0.24 -50.07 -10.25
CA GLN A 3 0.43 -49.26 -9.25
C GLN A 3 -0.50 -48.12 -8.81
N ALA A 4 -0.95 -48.15 -7.56
CA ALA A 4 -1.53 -46.98 -6.90
C ALA A 4 -0.37 -46.10 -6.42
N ALA A 5 0.12 -45.23 -7.30
CA ALA A 5 0.99 -44.15 -6.89
C ALA A 5 0.13 -43.13 -6.13
N GLU A 6 0.45 -42.90 -4.87
CA GLU A 6 0.04 -41.71 -4.12
C GLU A 6 0.44 -40.48 -4.92
N LEU A 7 -0.54 -39.79 -5.50
CA LEU A 7 -0.35 -38.43 -6.00
C LEU A 7 -0.29 -37.51 -4.78
N ILE A 8 0.93 -37.30 -4.29
CA ILE A 8 1.27 -36.13 -3.47
C ILE A 8 0.83 -34.91 -4.28
N HIS A 9 -0.22 -34.21 -3.82
CA HIS A 9 -0.50 -32.87 -4.32
C HIS A 9 0.66 -31.97 -3.85
N GLU A 10 1.59 -31.68 -4.74
CA GLU A 10 2.51 -30.56 -4.57
C GLU A 10 1.64 -29.29 -4.46
N HIS A 11 1.50 -28.74 -3.25
CA HIS A 11 0.96 -27.40 -3.03
C HIS A 11 1.99 -26.39 -3.57
N ASN A 12 1.97 -26.17 -4.88
CA ASN A 12 2.83 -25.19 -5.53
C ASN A 12 2.03 -23.97 -5.99
N ASP A 13 1.19 -23.43 -5.12
CA ASP A 13 0.57 -22.13 -5.36
C ASP A 13 1.17 -21.11 -4.40
N ASN A 14 2.31 -20.54 -4.80
CA ASN A 14 2.87 -19.34 -4.18
C ASN A 14 1.98 -18.12 -4.54
N THR A 15 0.71 -18.19 -4.11
CA THR A 15 -0.31 -17.18 -4.33
C THR A 15 -0.20 -16.16 -3.21
N ARG A 16 -0.05 -14.89 -3.59
CA ARG A 16 -0.05 -13.75 -2.68
C ARG A 16 -1.36 -12.98 -2.83
N GLU A 17 -1.84 -12.46 -1.72
CA GLU A 17 -3.05 -11.65 -1.67
C GLU A 17 -2.71 -10.18 -1.54
N PHE A 18 -3.47 -9.34 -2.24
CA PHE A 18 -3.25 -7.91 -2.28
C PHE A 18 -4.55 -7.15 -2.04
N VAL A 19 -4.48 -6.07 -1.29
CA VAL A 19 -5.57 -5.08 -1.23
C VAL A 19 -5.35 -4.09 -2.35
N SER A 20 -6.30 -4.02 -3.28
CA SER A 20 -6.31 -3.04 -4.37
C SER A 20 -7.11 -1.80 -4.00
N PHE A 21 -6.69 -0.65 -4.48
CA PHE A 21 -7.30 0.64 -4.18
C PHE A 21 -7.02 1.67 -5.27
N ARG A 22 -7.77 2.77 -5.23
CA ARG A 22 -7.72 3.84 -6.21
C ARG A 22 -7.09 5.12 -5.68
N ILE A 23 -6.37 5.79 -6.58
CA ILE A 23 -5.94 7.18 -6.44
C ILE A 23 -6.19 7.87 -7.78
N GLY A 24 -7.12 8.81 -7.82
CA GLY A 24 -7.70 9.34 -9.03
C GLY A 24 -8.26 8.23 -9.94
N ASP A 25 -7.75 8.19 -11.16
CA ASP A 25 -8.11 7.21 -12.18
C ASP A 25 -7.15 6.02 -12.26
N GLN A 26 -6.21 5.93 -11.32
CA GLN A 26 -5.20 4.87 -11.29
C GLN A 26 -5.46 3.86 -10.17
N GLU A 27 -5.12 2.60 -10.46
CA GLU A 27 -5.26 1.48 -9.53
C GLU A 27 -3.89 1.02 -9.02
N TYR A 28 -3.84 0.77 -7.72
CA TYR A 28 -2.66 0.39 -6.97
C TYR A 28 -2.99 -0.77 -6.05
N CYS A 29 -1.97 -1.44 -5.53
CA CYS A 29 -2.16 -2.44 -4.50
C CYS A 29 -0.99 -2.49 -3.51
N VAL A 30 -1.28 -3.08 -2.36
CA VAL A 30 -0.30 -3.44 -1.32
C VAL A 30 -0.54 -4.89 -0.90
N ASP A 31 0.50 -5.54 -0.40
CA ASP A 31 0.40 -6.89 0.15
C ASP A 31 -0.60 -6.92 1.32
N ILE A 32 -1.56 -7.84 1.31
CA ILE A 32 -2.59 -7.90 2.35
C ILE A 32 -1.98 -8.11 3.74
N MET A 33 -0.84 -8.78 3.83
CA MET A 33 -0.15 -9.06 5.09
C MET A 33 0.38 -7.79 5.76
N SER A 34 0.53 -6.71 4.99
CA SER A 34 0.89 -5.39 5.52
C SER A 34 -0.32 -4.61 6.05
N VAL A 35 -1.55 -5.00 5.70
CA VAL A 35 -2.77 -4.25 6.04
C VAL A 35 -3.32 -4.74 7.39
N ARG A 36 -3.47 -3.82 8.33
CA ARG A 36 -4.03 -4.11 9.66
C ARG A 36 -5.54 -3.90 9.74
N GLU A 37 -6.01 -2.79 9.18
CA GLU A 37 -7.43 -2.48 9.08
C GLU A 37 -7.67 -1.40 8.01
N ILE A 38 -8.89 -1.33 7.50
CA ILE A 38 -9.34 -0.29 6.56
C ILE A 38 -10.47 0.48 7.24
N ARG A 39 -10.42 1.82 7.17
CA ARG A 39 -11.39 2.69 7.82
C ARG A 39 -11.79 3.85 6.92
N GLY A 40 -12.98 4.41 7.14
CA GLY A 40 -13.37 5.67 6.51
C GLY A 40 -12.49 6.83 6.96
N TRP A 41 -12.25 7.79 6.07
CA TRP A 41 -11.46 8.98 6.38
C TRP A 41 -12.09 9.81 7.51
N THR A 42 -11.23 10.24 8.44
CA THR A 42 -11.54 11.21 9.49
C THR A 42 -10.49 12.30 9.47
N PRO A 43 -10.85 13.58 9.70
CA PRO A 43 -9.88 14.67 9.70
C PRO A 43 -8.66 14.38 10.60
N ALA A 44 -7.46 14.59 10.05
CA ALA A 44 -6.21 14.49 10.79
C ALA A 44 -5.87 15.83 11.46
N THR A 45 -5.25 15.74 12.63
CA THR A 45 -4.63 16.89 13.31
C THR A 45 -3.31 17.19 12.61
N ALA A 46 -3.18 18.40 12.06
CA ALA A 46 -1.96 18.83 11.36
C ALA A 46 -0.74 18.80 12.28
N VAL A 47 0.39 18.35 11.75
CA VAL A 47 1.68 18.34 12.43
C VAL A 47 2.56 19.45 11.85
N PRO A 48 3.06 20.40 12.66
CA PRO A 48 3.96 21.45 12.18
C PRO A 48 5.22 20.87 11.53
N HIS A 49 5.69 21.50 10.45
CA HIS A 49 6.91 21.12 9.71
C HIS A 49 6.92 19.70 9.13
N ALA A 50 5.77 19.00 9.12
CA ALA A 50 5.67 17.70 8.48
C ALA A 50 5.89 17.81 6.96
N PRO A 51 6.43 16.77 6.30
CA PRO A 51 6.50 16.72 4.85
C PRO A 51 5.13 16.94 4.21
N HIS A 52 5.08 17.57 3.03
CA HIS A 52 3.83 17.96 2.36
C HIS A 52 2.85 16.79 2.12
N TYR A 53 3.36 15.56 1.99
CA TYR A 53 2.56 14.35 1.81
C TYR A 53 2.01 13.77 3.13
N VAL A 54 2.36 14.34 4.28
CA VAL A 54 1.82 13.96 5.59
C VAL A 54 0.68 14.92 5.93
N ARG A 55 -0.55 14.39 5.99
CA ARG A 55 -1.74 15.19 6.34
C ARG A 55 -1.77 15.57 7.81
N GLY A 56 -1.09 14.80 8.65
CA GLY A 56 -1.09 14.94 10.10
C GLY A 56 -1.22 13.58 10.78
N VAL A 57 -1.84 13.59 11.96
CA VAL A 57 -2.04 12.39 12.78
C VAL A 57 -3.50 12.21 13.17
N ILE A 58 -3.93 10.97 13.41
CA ILE A 58 -5.21 10.63 14.04
C ILE A 58 -4.98 9.80 15.29
N ASN A 59 -5.96 9.80 16.20
CA ASN A 59 -5.97 8.85 17.31
C ASN A 59 -6.66 7.56 16.87
N LEU A 60 -5.91 6.47 16.81
CA LEU A 60 -6.41 5.13 16.53
C LEU A 60 -6.30 4.29 17.82
N ARG A 61 -7.42 4.12 18.51
CA ARG A 61 -7.53 3.29 19.73
C ARG A 61 -6.50 3.64 20.81
N GLY A 62 -6.21 4.92 20.98
CA GLY A 62 -5.22 5.44 21.93
C GLY A 62 -3.82 5.63 21.35
N ALA A 63 -3.52 5.11 20.16
CA ALA A 63 -2.24 5.29 19.48
C ALA A 63 -2.30 6.45 18.48
N VAL A 64 -1.21 7.23 18.40
CA VAL A 64 -1.07 8.31 17.40
C VAL A 64 -0.65 7.68 16.07
N LEU A 65 -1.53 7.72 15.08
CA LEU A 65 -1.30 7.17 13.75
C LEU A 65 -1.00 8.32 12.76
N PRO A 66 0.20 8.38 12.15
CA PRO A 66 0.48 9.31 11.06
C PRO A 66 -0.32 8.94 9.81
N ILE A 67 -0.86 9.94 9.13
CA ILE A 67 -1.58 9.79 7.87
C ILE A 67 -0.77 10.37 6.71
N VAL A 68 -0.46 9.51 5.74
CA VAL A 68 0.16 9.87 4.46
C VAL A 68 -0.93 10.01 3.40
N ASP A 69 -0.99 11.17 2.75
CA ASP A 69 -1.74 11.36 1.51
C ASP A 69 -0.99 10.70 0.37
N LEU A 70 -1.48 9.55 -0.09
CA LEU A 70 -0.72 8.74 -1.02
C LEU A 70 -0.67 9.37 -2.42
N ALA A 71 -1.68 10.15 -2.81
CA ALA A 71 -1.64 10.95 -4.03
C ALA A 71 -0.47 11.94 -3.98
N SER A 72 -0.40 12.74 -2.91
CA SER A 72 0.70 13.69 -2.69
C SER A 72 2.06 12.98 -2.68
N ARG A 73 2.15 11.83 -1.99
CA ARG A 73 3.41 11.07 -1.87
C ARG A 73 3.91 10.54 -3.22
N LEU A 74 3.00 10.17 -4.11
CA LEU A 74 3.31 9.69 -5.46
C LEU A 74 3.50 10.84 -6.47
N GLY A 75 3.42 12.09 -6.04
CA GLY A 75 3.53 13.26 -6.91
C GLY A 75 2.31 13.50 -7.78
N LEU A 76 1.16 12.95 -7.40
CA LEU A 76 -0.14 13.21 -8.02
C LEU A 76 -0.83 14.40 -7.33
N GLU A 77 -1.75 15.04 -8.04
CA GLU A 77 -2.57 16.11 -7.45
C GLU A 77 -3.49 15.50 -6.37
N PRO A 78 -3.36 15.92 -5.10
CA PRO A 78 -4.17 15.35 -4.05
C PRO A 78 -5.61 15.87 -4.09
N PRO A 79 -6.62 14.99 -4.07
CA PRO A 79 -7.99 15.44 -3.94
C PRO A 79 -8.23 16.07 -2.56
N LYS A 80 -9.22 16.95 -2.47
CA LYS A 80 -9.76 17.36 -1.16
C LYS A 80 -10.47 16.14 -0.55
N PRO A 81 -10.02 15.61 0.59
CA PRO A 81 -10.60 14.41 1.15
C PRO A 81 -12.04 14.66 1.58
N THR A 82 -12.88 13.69 1.25
CA THR A 82 -14.30 13.64 1.59
C THR A 82 -14.58 12.36 2.39
N GLN A 83 -15.80 12.19 2.87
CA GLN A 83 -16.21 10.95 3.56
C GLN A 83 -16.11 9.69 2.70
N ARG A 84 -15.93 9.83 1.37
CA ARG A 84 -15.72 8.69 0.47
C ARG A 84 -14.30 8.11 0.55
N HIS A 85 -13.34 8.93 0.98
CA HIS A 85 -11.95 8.50 1.08
C HIS A 85 -11.78 7.53 2.25
N VAL A 86 -10.74 6.71 2.15
CA VAL A 86 -10.46 5.66 3.12
C VAL A 86 -9.00 5.72 3.57
N ILE A 87 -8.77 5.26 4.79
CA ILE A 87 -7.46 5.09 5.38
C ILE A 87 -7.17 3.59 5.40
N ILE A 88 -6.14 3.17 4.68
CA ILE A 88 -5.58 1.83 4.79
C ILE A 88 -4.49 1.88 5.86
N VAL A 89 -4.75 1.27 7.02
CA VAL A 89 -3.77 1.18 8.10
C VAL A 89 -2.79 0.06 7.75
N THR A 90 -1.54 0.44 7.48
CA THR A 90 -0.48 -0.49 7.11
C THR A 90 0.58 -0.59 8.19
N GLN A 91 1.27 -1.72 8.25
CA GLN A 91 2.43 -1.95 9.10
C GLN A 91 3.60 -2.47 8.25
N VAL A 92 4.75 -1.83 8.42
CA VAL A 92 6.04 -2.27 7.85
C VAL A 92 7.06 -2.32 8.98
N GLY A 93 7.50 -3.53 9.33
CA GLY A 93 8.29 -3.73 10.56
C GLY A 93 7.50 -3.25 11.78
N GLU A 94 8.06 -2.31 12.54
CA GLU A 94 7.39 -1.70 13.70
C GLU A 94 6.59 -0.44 13.37
N GLN A 95 6.74 0.09 12.15
CA GLN A 95 6.14 1.35 11.76
C GLN A 95 4.70 1.11 11.29
N ILE A 96 3.75 1.80 11.93
CA ILE A 96 2.33 1.76 11.57
C ILE A 96 1.94 3.12 11.00
N VAL A 97 1.36 3.13 9.79
CA VAL A 97 1.00 4.35 9.06
C VAL A 97 -0.36 4.16 8.38
N GLY A 98 -1.19 5.20 8.43
CA GLY A 98 -2.42 5.25 7.64
C GLY A 98 -2.14 5.84 6.25
N LEU A 99 -2.55 5.14 5.21
CA LEU A 99 -2.49 5.61 3.83
C LEU A 99 -3.86 6.13 3.43
N LEU A 100 -3.98 7.43 3.18
CA LEU A 100 -5.19 8.04 2.64
C LEU A 100 -5.24 7.81 1.14
N VAL A 101 -6.33 7.17 0.69
CA VAL A 101 -6.61 6.83 -0.71
C VAL A 101 -8.09 7.11 -1.02
N ASP A 102 -8.47 7.07 -2.29
CA ASP A 102 -9.83 7.45 -2.71
C ASP A 102 -10.87 6.40 -2.34
N ALA A 103 -10.55 5.12 -2.58
CA ALA A 103 -11.39 3.98 -2.26
C ALA A 103 -10.58 2.69 -2.30
N VAL A 104 -10.97 1.69 -1.50
CA VAL A 104 -10.53 0.30 -1.69
C VAL A 104 -11.41 -0.35 -2.76
N SER A 105 -10.78 -1.08 -3.69
CA SER A 105 -11.46 -1.77 -4.79
C SER A 105 -11.83 -3.20 -4.40
N ASP A 106 -10.84 -4.07 -4.25
CA ASP A 106 -11.02 -5.53 -4.05
C ASP A 106 -9.80 -6.20 -3.41
N ILE A 107 -9.95 -7.45 -2.98
CA ILE A 107 -8.84 -8.34 -2.61
C ILE A 107 -8.48 -9.20 -3.83
N LEU A 108 -7.21 -9.17 -4.22
CA LEU A 108 -6.70 -9.87 -5.40
C LEU A 108 -5.82 -11.04 -4.97
N SER A 109 -6.11 -12.26 -5.44
CA SER A 109 -5.24 -13.43 -5.27
C SER A 109 -4.40 -13.64 -6.53
N ILE A 110 -3.09 -13.50 -6.40
CA ILE A 110 -2.15 -13.39 -7.52
C ILE A 110 -1.00 -14.38 -7.35
N THR A 111 -0.79 -15.23 -8.34
CA THR A 111 0.41 -16.06 -8.41
C THR A 111 1.62 -15.21 -8.82
N ASP A 112 2.79 -15.52 -8.28
CA ASP A 112 4.02 -14.74 -8.50
C ASP A 112 4.36 -14.49 -9.98
N GLN A 113 3.95 -15.38 -10.87
CA GLN A 113 4.18 -15.29 -12.32
C GLN A 113 3.47 -14.09 -12.98
N LYS A 114 2.45 -13.50 -12.34
CA LYS A 114 1.72 -12.34 -12.87
C LYS A 114 2.35 -11.00 -12.50
N LEU A 115 3.38 -10.99 -11.65
CA LEU A 115 4.10 -9.77 -11.29
C LEU A 115 5.17 -9.45 -12.35
N GLN A 116 4.95 -8.36 -13.07
CA GLN A 116 5.86 -7.85 -14.09
C GLN A 116 6.73 -6.72 -13.53
N PRO A 117 7.98 -6.56 -14.00
CA PRO A 117 8.80 -5.42 -13.62
C PRO A 117 8.19 -4.10 -14.12
N THR A 118 8.59 -2.99 -13.50
CA THR A 118 8.25 -1.67 -14.00
C THR A 118 8.91 -1.42 -15.36
N PRO A 119 8.21 -0.80 -16.34
CA PRO A 119 8.79 -0.51 -17.66
C PRO A 119 9.99 0.43 -17.58
N ASP A 120 10.93 0.30 -18.51
CA ASP A 120 12.16 1.13 -18.54
C ASP A 120 11.88 2.63 -18.71
N VAL A 121 10.76 2.96 -19.35
CA VAL A 121 10.29 4.34 -19.54
C VAL A 121 9.83 5.02 -18.23
N ALA A 122 9.63 4.25 -17.15
CA ALA A 122 9.28 4.81 -15.86
C ALA A 122 10.46 5.61 -15.27
N SER A 123 10.15 6.73 -14.62
CA SER A 123 11.16 7.51 -13.90
C SER A 123 11.75 6.71 -12.73
N GLU A 124 12.98 7.03 -12.32
CA GLU A 124 13.62 6.39 -11.18
C GLU A 124 12.80 6.55 -9.88
N THR A 125 12.13 7.68 -9.70
CA THR A 125 11.19 7.89 -8.60
C THR A 125 10.01 6.93 -8.65
N ALA A 126 9.44 6.70 -9.84
CA ALA A 126 8.35 5.74 -10.00
C ALA A 126 8.82 4.30 -9.72
N LYS A 127 10.02 3.93 -10.18
CA LYS A 127 10.62 2.61 -9.89
C LYS A 127 10.91 2.42 -8.40
N ALA A 128 11.25 3.48 -7.66
CA ALA A 128 11.47 3.41 -6.22
C ALA A 128 10.16 3.14 -5.43
N PHE A 129 9.02 3.65 -5.90
CA PHE A 129 7.72 3.49 -5.24
C PHE A 129 6.93 2.28 -5.71
N VAL A 130 7.26 1.67 -6.85
CA VAL A 130 6.50 0.57 -7.44
C VAL A 130 7.39 -0.68 -7.58
N LYS A 131 7.06 -1.73 -6.83
CA LYS A 131 7.74 -3.04 -6.88
C LYS A 131 7.50 -3.76 -8.21
N GLY A 132 6.37 -3.50 -8.87
CA GLY A 132 6.03 -4.07 -10.16
C GLY A 132 4.60 -3.76 -10.59
N LEU A 133 4.19 -4.36 -11.70
CA LEU A 133 2.87 -4.23 -12.29
C LEU A 133 2.15 -5.59 -12.27
N LEU A 134 0.87 -5.55 -11.97
CA LEU A 134 -0.05 -6.68 -12.05
C LEU A 134 -1.07 -6.40 -13.15
N THR A 135 -1.40 -7.41 -13.95
CA THR A 135 -2.50 -7.34 -14.91
C THR A 135 -3.61 -8.28 -14.47
N VAL A 136 -4.80 -7.73 -14.21
CA VAL A 136 -5.99 -8.47 -13.76
C VAL A 136 -7.19 -7.93 -14.54
N ASP A 137 -7.85 -8.79 -15.32
CA ASP A 137 -9.01 -8.41 -16.15
C ASP A 137 -8.76 -7.15 -17.00
N ASP A 138 -7.62 -7.11 -17.71
CA ASP A 138 -7.13 -5.96 -18.50
C ASP A 138 -6.86 -4.67 -17.71
N ARG A 139 -6.96 -4.69 -16.39
CA ARG A 139 -6.57 -3.58 -15.50
C ARG A 139 -5.11 -3.70 -15.13
N MET A 140 -4.39 -2.60 -15.29
CA MET A 140 -3.00 -2.47 -14.85
C MET A 140 -2.95 -1.89 -13.42
N ILE A 141 -2.47 -2.71 -12.49
CA ILE A 141 -2.43 -2.41 -11.07
C ILE A 141 -0.98 -2.29 -10.62
N ARG A 142 -0.63 -1.17 -9.98
CA ARG A 142 0.75 -0.91 -9.53
C ARG A 142 0.96 -1.44 -8.11
N TYR A 143 1.90 -2.36 -7.93
CA TYR A 143 2.26 -2.88 -6.62
C TYR A 143 3.20 -1.90 -5.91
N ILE A 144 2.73 -1.28 -4.83
CA ILE A 144 3.47 -0.26 -4.07
C ILE A 144 4.57 -0.90 -3.21
N ALA A 145 5.77 -0.30 -3.27
CA ALA A 145 6.85 -0.51 -2.31
C ALA A 145 6.57 0.29 -1.03
N LEU A 146 5.88 -0.31 -0.06
CA LEU A 146 5.53 0.37 1.20
C LEU A 146 6.76 0.97 1.89
N GLU A 147 7.86 0.23 1.94
CA GLU A 147 9.13 0.63 2.57
C GLU A 147 9.66 1.96 2.03
N SER A 148 9.41 2.26 0.75
CA SER A 148 9.85 3.49 0.08
C SER A 148 8.89 4.66 0.24
N ILE A 149 7.60 4.40 0.47
CA ILE A 149 6.58 5.45 0.56
C ILE A 149 6.36 5.96 1.98
N LEU A 150 6.72 5.18 3.01
CA LEU A 150 6.53 5.62 4.39
C LEU A 150 7.46 6.81 4.72
N PRO A 151 7.02 7.72 5.62
CA PRO A 151 7.89 8.77 6.12
C PRO A 151 9.11 8.14 6.81
N ALA A 152 10.27 8.77 6.66
CA ALA A 152 11.46 8.36 7.39
C ALA A 152 11.16 8.37 8.90
N ARG A 153 11.60 7.34 9.62
CA ARG A 153 11.55 7.36 11.08
C ARG A 153 12.50 8.47 11.52
N GLU A 154 12.00 9.47 12.25
CA GLU A 154 12.89 10.32 13.02
C GLU A 154 13.56 9.41 14.06
N THR A 155 14.83 9.07 13.84
CA THR A 155 15.66 8.55 14.92
C THR A 155 15.73 9.65 15.97
N SER A 156 14.97 9.49 17.05
CA SER A 156 15.16 10.27 18.26
C SER A 156 16.56 9.93 18.79
N SER A 157 17.58 10.61 18.28
CA SER A 157 18.85 10.78 18.99
C SER A 157 18.54 11.67 20.19
N MET A 158 17.96 11.09 21.22
CA MET A 158 17.89 11.70 22.54
C MET A 158 19.30 11.61 23.13
N ASN A 159 20.16 12.56 22.73
CA ASN A 159 21.33 12.89 23.51
C ASN A 159 20.82 13.54 24.80
N ILE A 160 20.78 12.77 25.88
CA ILE A 160 20.81 13.27 27.25
C ILE A 160 22.23 13.04 27.76
#